data_AF-K6X560-F1
#
_entry.id   AF-K6X560-F1
#
_cell.length_a   1.000
_cell.length_b   1.000
_cell.length_c   1.000
_cell.angle_alpha   90.00
_cell.angle_beta   90.00
_cell.angle_gamma   90.00
#
_symmetry.space_group_name_H-M   'P 1'
#
loop_
_entity.id
_entity.type
_entity.pdbx_description
1 polymer ?
#
loop_
_entity_poly.entity_id
_entity_poly.type
_entity_poly.pdbx_seq_one_letter_code
_entity_poly.pdbx_strand_id
1 'polypeptide(L)'
;MAGPRSADRARTTRVAARVTIGALAVLASIVFAQISPATAAPIGTTHVTPDRGACGDHGGVRSVSCAAHLTERWMRRMGLGDVVRETVLVAPVGAGLWRSSTTGGICGFGAAGKLGLGLHHCDHRTFVYPSQDFMLLSDDVTTVTALAHESAHGVHERAGLDPVAITLSFDGHRLLPLELSADCWAGMALRWFVDEGMLAATARAGAQGLLRAAAGGLGHGSAQQRQSAFDAGYLQGATACNRLLGTPTFPAGP
;
A
#
# COMPACT_ATOMS: atom_id res chain seq x y z
N MET A 1 -9.85 72.36 -26.51
CA MET A 1 -9.75 73.27 -27.68
C MET A 1 -8.70 72.70 -28.64
N ALA A 2 -9.06 72.60 -29.92
CA ALA A 2 -8.23 72.53 -31.13
C ALA A 2 -7.06 71.50 -31.21
N GLY A 3 -7.22 70.49 -32.08
CA GLY A 3 -6.10 69.96 -32.90
C GLY A 3 -5.70 70.96 -34.01
N PRO A 4 -4.65 70.71 -34.83
CA PRO A 4 -4.80 69.79 -35.98
C PRO A 4 -3.53 69.08 -36.55
N ARG A 5 -3.79 68.01 -37.33
CA ARG A 5 -3.23 67.55 -38.65
C ARG A 5 -1.70 67.36 -38.86
N SER A 6 -1.21 66.13 -39.20
CA SER A 6 -1.06 65.48 -40.55
C SER A 6 0.09 66.08 -41.40
N ALA A 7 0.97 65.40 -42.17
CA ALA A 7 1.12 64.08 -42.81
C ALA A 7 2.66 63.80 -43.02
N ASP A 8 3.21 62.61 -43.33
CA ASP A 8 3.28 61.96 -44.66
C ASP A 8 3.94 60.57 -44.48
N ARG A 9 3.28 59.43 -44.75
CA ARG A 9 3.31 58.62 -46.00
C ARG A 9 4.68 58.35 -46.63
N ALA A 10 5.12 57.09 -46.53
CA ALA A 10 5.63 56.35 -47.68
C ALA A 10 5.23 54.88 -47.59
N ARG A 11 4.77 54.37 -48.73
CA ARG A 11 4.05 53.12 -48.95
C ARG A 11 4.96 52.26 -49.83
N THR A 12 5.27 51.03 -49.41
CA THR A 12 5.70 49.99 -50.36
C THR A 12 5.03 48.67 -50.02
N THR A 13 4.03 48.41 -50.85
CA THR A 13 3.29 47.20 -51.13
C THR A 13 4.14 45.99 -51.55
N ARG A 14 3.53 44.80 -51.35
CA ARG A 14 3.58 43.59 -52.23
C ARG A 14 4.86 42.73 -52.10
N VAL A 15 4.86 41.39 -52.11
CA VAL A 15 3.94 40.33 -52.60
C VAL A 15 4.13 39.07 -51.72
N ALA A 16 3.06 38.29 -51.58
CA ALA A 16 3.05 36.95 -50.99
C ALA A 16 3.84 35.91 -51.81
N ALA A 17 4.49 34.96 -51.14
CA ALA A 17 4.79 33.65 -51.72
C ALA A 17 4.49 32.56 -50.69
N ARG A 18 3.40 31.84 -50.96
CA ARG A 18 3.07 30.57 -50.33
C ARG A 18 4.09 29.52 -50.77
N VAL A 19 4.67 28.80 -49.82
CA VAL A 19 5.20 27.46 -50.05
C VAL A 19 4.55 26.54 -49.03
N THR A 20 3.43 25.96 -49.45
CA THR A 20 2.90 24.71 -48.91
C THR A 20 3.78 23.57 -49.41
N ILE A 21 4.49 22.91 -48.50
CA ILE A 21 4.94 21.54 -48.72
C ILE A 21 4.27 20.72 -47.63
N GLY A 22 3.31 19.90 -48.07
CA GLY A 22 2.69 18.90 -47.23
C GLY A 22 3.69 17.80 -46.90
N ALA A 23 3.75 17.45 -45.63
CA ALA A 23 4.18 16.13 -45.20
C ALA A 23 3.09 15.59 -44.28
N LEU A 24 2.29 14.71 -44.86
CA LEU A 24 1.36 13.82 -44.18
C LEU A 24 2.22 12.91 -43.27
N ALA A 25 2.40 13.28 -42.01
CA ALA A 25 2.99 12.40 -41.00
C ALA A 25 1.87 11.97 -40.05
N VAL A 26 1.48 10.72 -40.25
CA VAL A 26 0.60 9.89 -39.44
C VAL A 26 0.67 10.25 -37.96
N LEU A 27 -0.49 10.61 -37.40
CA LEU A 27 -0.78 10.63 -35.97
C LEU A 27 -0.53 9.22 -35.39
N ALA A 28 0.71 8.90 -35.08
CA ALA A 28 1.03 7.86 -34.11
C ALA A 28 0.82 8.49 -32.74
N SER A 29 -0.41 8.38 -32.22
CA SER A 29 -0.67 8.53 -30.80
C SER A 29 0.11 7.44 -30.07
N ILE A 30 1.39 7.70 -29.82
CA ILE A 30 2.17 6.94 -28.85
C ILE A 30 1.57 7.34 -27.50
N VAL A 31 0.56 6.59 -27.08
CA VAL A 31 0.27 6.42 -25.67
C VAL A 31 1.54 5.80 -25.11
N PHE A 32 2.47 6.65 -24.66
CA PHE A 32 3.43 6.23 -23.67
C PHE A 32 2.59 5.87 -22.46
N ALA A 33 2.22 4.61 -22.35
CA ALA A 33 2.03 4.02 -21.04
C ALA A 33 3.29 4.42 -20.28
N GLN A 34 3.13 5.28 -19.28
CA GLN A 34 4.18 5.50 -18.30
C GLN A 34 4.32 4.18 -17.56
N ILE A 35 5.08 3.28 -18.17
CA ILE A 35 5.64 2.13 -17.48
C ILE A 35 6.65 2.79 -16.57
N SER A 36 6.21 3.15 -15.36
CA SER A 36 7.11 3.43 -14.26
C SER A 36 8.15 2.32 -14.29
N PRO A 37 9.46 2.62 -14.36
CA PRO A 37 10.45 1.57 -14.29
C PRO A 37 10.17 0.82 -13.01
N ALA A 38 9.88 -0.48 -13.12
CA ALA A 38 9.81 -1.33 -11.94
C ALA A 38 11.14 -1.15 -11.23
N THR A 39 11.14 -0.39 -10.14
CA THR A 39 12.32 -0.26 -9.28
C THR A 39 12.71 -1.68 -8.93
N ALA A 40 13.93 -2.09 -9.30
CA ALA A 40 14.39 -3.42 -8.98
C ALA A 40 14.20 -3.64 -7.47
N ALA A 41 13.60 -4.77 -7.10
CA ALA A 41 13.38 -5.11 -5.70
C ALA A 41 14.71 -5.01 -4.94
N PRO A 42 14.72 -4.54 -3.67
CA PRO A 42 15.95 -4.42 -2.89
C PRO A 42 16.78 -5.72 -2.93
N ILE A 43 18.10 -5.60 -2.97
CA ILE A 43 19.01 -6.77 -3.01
C ILE A 43 18.67 -7.71 -1.86
N GLY A 44 18.51 -9.01 -2.16
CA GLY A 44 18.10 -10.00 -1.17
C GLY A 44 16.58 -10.10 -0.97
N THR A 45 15.81 -9.52 -1.88
CA THR A 45 14.35 -9.72 -1.96
C THR A 45 13.93 -10.16 -3.36
N THR A 46 12.77 -10.81 -3.45
CA THR A 46 12.14 -11.22 -4.70
C THR A 46 10.76 -10.60 -4.78
N HIS A 47 10.48 -9.86 -5.86
CA HIS A 47 9.17 -9.28 -6.10
C HIS A 47 8.08 -10.37 -6.20
N VAL A 48 6.95 -10.16 -5.53
CA VAL A 48 5.75 -10.98 -5.67
C VAL A 48 4.86 -10.39 -6.73
N THR A 49 4.64 -11.11 -7.83
CA THR A 49 3.62 -10.73 -8.81
C THR A 49 2.24 -10.96 -8.21
N PRO A 50 1.39 -9.93 -8.09
CA PRO A 50 0.00 -10.10 -7.64
C PRO A 50 -0.80 -10.88 -8.69
N ASP A 51 -1.44 -11.98 -8.29
CA ASP A 51 -2.21 -12.84 -9.19
C ASP A 51 -3.53 -13.29 -8.58
N ARG A 52 -4.64 -13.03 -9.29
CA ARG A 52 -5.97 -13.53 -8.92
C ARG A 52 -6.07 -15.05 -9.07
N GLY A 53 -5.39 -15.63 -10.07
CA GLY A 53 -5.36 -17.07 -10.33
C GLY A 53 -4.60 -17.85 -9.24
N ALA A 54 -3.86 -17.16 -8.37
CA ALA A 54 -3.24 -17.76 -7.21
C ALA A 54 -4.22 -17.98 -6.04
N CYS A 55 -5.40 -17.34 -6.05
CA CYS A 55 -6.41 -17.50 -5.01
C CYS A 55 -7.14 -18.85 -5.13
N GLY A 56 -7.38 -19.50 -3.99
CA GLY A 56 -8.07 -20.79 -3.91
C GLY A 56 -7.14 -22.00 -3.76
N ASP A 57 -5.82 -21.82 -3.88
CA ASP A 57 -4.81 -22.87 -3.76
C ASP A 57 -3.85 -22.57 -2.60
N HIS A 58 -3.78 -23.48 -1.63
CA HIS A 58 -3.37 -23.13 -0.27
C HIS A 58 -1.86 -23.12 -0.03
N GLY A 59 -1.39 -22.02 0.56
CA GLY A 59 -0.16 -21.96 1.35
C GLY A 59 1.05 -21.33 0.64
N GLY A 60 1.92 -20.70 1.44
CA GLY A 60 3.20 -20.17 1.01
C GLY A 60 3.07 -19.04 -0.02
N VAL A 61 3.92 -19.08 -1.05
CA VAL A 61 4.06 -17.99 -2.03
C VAL A 61 2.79 -17.73 -2.84
N ARG A 62 1.97 -18.76 -3.10
CA ARG A 62 0.71 -18.58 -3.83
C ARG A 62 -0.30 -17.77 -3.02
N SER A 63 -0.43 -18.06 -1.72
CA SER A 63 -1.26 -17.25 -0.83
C SER A 63 -0.74 -15.81 -0.71
N VAL A 64 0.58 -15.59 -0.73
CA VAL A 64 1.15 -14.22 -0.79
C VAL A 64 0.78 -13.50 -2.09
N SER A 65 0.83 -14.19 -3.23
CA SER A 65 0.45 -13.62 -4.53
C SER A 65 -1.04 -13.28 -4.61
N CYS A 66 -1.92 -14.16 -4.10
CA CYS A 66 -3.35 -13.87 -3.95
C CYS A 66 -3.58 -12.67 -3.01
N ALA A 67 -2.93 -12.66 -1.85
CA ALA A 67 -3.05 -11.61 -0.86
C ALA A 67 -2.55 -10.25 -1.36
N ALA A 68 -1.45 -10.22 -2.10
CA ALA A 68 -0.97 -9.03 -2.79
C ALA A 68 -2.02 -8.52 -3.79
N HIS A 69 -2.61 -9.41 -4.60
CA HIS A 69 -3.66 -9.03 -5.56
C HIS A 69 -4.87 -8.39 -4.87
N LEU A 70 -5.38 -9.02 -3.82
CA LEU A 70 -6.55 -8.52 -3.09
C LEU A 70 -6.25 -7.22 -2.34
N THR A 71 -5.08 -7.13 -1.70
CA THR A 71 -4.64 -5.91 -1.00
C THR A 71 -4.49 -4.74 -1.97
N GLU A 72 -3.89 -4.94 -3.14
CA GLU A 72 -3.83 -3.87 -4.14
C GLU A 72 -5.20 -3.40 -4.63
N ARG A 73 -6.13 -4.34 -4.86
CA ARG A 73 -7.51 -3.98 -5.23
C ARG A 73 -8.19 -3.16 -4.14
N TRP A 74 -7.99 -3.55 -2.88
CA TRP A 74 -8.47 -2.81 -1.72
C TRP A 74 -7.86 -1.40 -1.65
N MET A 75 -6.54 -1.28 -1.76
CA MET A 75 -5.85 0.01 -1.75
C MET A 75 -6.34 0.92 -2.90
N ARG A 76 -6.53 0.39 -4.11
CA ARG A 76 -7.13 1.14 -5.24
C ARG A 76 -8.56 1.57 -4.97
N ARG A 77 -9.41 0.68 -4.41
CA ARG A 77 -10.79 1.00 -4.01
C ARG A 77 -10.85 2.17 -3.02
N MET A 78 -9.88 2.25 -2.11
CA MET A 78 -9.79 3.31 -1.11
C MET A 78 -9.13 4.59 -1.63
N GLY A 79 -8.71 4.64 -2.90
CA GLY A 79 -8.00 5.79 -3.47
C GLY A 79 -6.54 5.91 -2.98
N LEU A 80 -5.95 4.81 -2.53
CA LEU A 80 -4.63 4.70 -1.91
C LEU A 80 -3.69 3.77 -2.71
N GLY A 81 -3.91 3.63 -4.02
CA GLY A 81 -3.16 2.70 -4.86
C GLY A 81 -1.65 2.99 -5.00
N ASP A 82 -1.20 4.15 -4.55
CA ASP A 82 0.21 4.56 -4.50
C ASP A 82 0.88 4.30 -3.14
N VAL A 83 0.10 3.90 -2.12
CA VAL A 83 0.58 3.62 -0.76
C VAL A 83 1.34 2.31 -0.69
N VAL A 84 0.75 1.21 -1.17
CA VAL A 84 1.46 -0.07 -1.31
C VAL A 84 1.77 -0.25 -2.79
N ARG A 85 3.05 -0.22 -3.14
CA ARG A 85 3.52 -0.34 -4.54
C ARG A 85 4.01 -1.73 -4.88
N GLU A 86 4.58 -2.44 -3.90
CA GLU A 86 5.09 -3.79 -4.12
C GLU A 86 5.03 -4.63 -2.84
N THR A 87 4.87 -5.93 -3.03
CA THR A 87 5.07 -6.95 -2.01
C THR A 87 6.31 -7.74 -2.40
N VAL A 88 7.21 -7.98 -1.46
CA VAL A 88 8.46 -8.71 -1.72
C VAL A 88 8.67 -9.83 -0.71
N LEU A 89 9.24 -10.95 -1.16
CA LEU A 89 9.74 -12.02 -0.30
C LEU A 89 11.18 -11.73 0.08
N VAL A 90 11.50 -11.73 1.36
CA VAL A 90 12.86 -11.57 1.87
C VAL A 90 13.59 -12.91 1.87
N ALA A 91 14.78 -12.95 1.27
CA ALA A 91 15.63 -14.12 1.28
C ALA A 91 16.15 -14.42 2.71
N PRO A 92 16.51 -15.67 3.05
CA PRO A 92 16.95 -16.05 4.41
C PRO A 92 18.17 -15.30 4.97
N VAL A 93 18.98 -14.68 4.09
CA VAL A 93 20.14 -13.84 4.46
C VAL A 93 19.99 -12.41 3.95
N GLY A 94 18.79 -12.04 3.48
CA GLY A 94 18.50 -10.71 2.97
C GLY A 94 18.47 -9.69 4.10
N ALA A 95 19.12 -8.56 3.88
CA ALA A 95 19.02 -7.39 4.73
C ALA A 95 19.22 -6.11 3.93
N GLY A 96 18.55 -5.05 4.33
CA GLY A 96 18.69 -3.73 3.71
C GLY A 96 18.15 -2.65 4.64
N LEU A 97 18.76 -1.47 4.59
CA LEU A 97 18.38 -0.29 5.35
C LEU A 97 18.51 0.94 4.47
N TRP A 98 17.51 1.81 4.50
CA TRP A 98 17.50 3.07 3.76
C TRP A 98 16.63 4.11 4.48
N ARG A 99 16.65 5.34 3.95
CA ARG A 99 15.77 6.40 4.45
C ARG A 99 14.41 6.30 3.76
N SER A 100 13.34 6.21 4.53
CA SER A 100 11.96 6.19 4.00
C SER A 100 11.70 7.47 3.20
N SER A 101 11.20 7.32 1.97
CA SER A 101 10.78 8.44 1.14
C SER A 101 9.44 9.02 1.59
N THR A 102 8.63 8.22 2.30
CA THR A 102 7.32 8.62 2.83
C THR A 102 7.44 9.42 4.13
N THR A 103 8.22 8.92 5.10
CA THR A 103 8.31 9.53 6.45
C THR A 103 9.59 10.33 6.68
N GLY A 104 10.63 10.09 5.87
CA GLY A 104 11.98 10.61 6.12
C GLY A 104 12.73 9.90 7.25
N GLY A 105 12.12 8.89 7.89
CA GLY A 105 12.72 8.04 8.91
C GLY A 105 13.53 6.87 8.34
N ILE A 106 13.71 5.81 9.12
CA ILE A 106 14.48 4.62 8.71
C ILE A 106 13.53 3.53 8.26
N CYS A 107 13.84 2.95 7.10
CA CYS A 107 13.18 1.79 6.56
C CYS A 107 14.18 0.65 6.39
N GLY A 108 13.73 -0.59 6.49
CA GLY A 108 14.62 -1.72 6.29
C GLY A 108 13.95 -3.07 6.43
N PHE A 109 14.69 -4.10 6.05
CA PHE A 109 14.33 -5.51 6.26
C PHE A 109 15.58 -6.27 6.73
N GLY A 110 15.37 -7.38 7.43
CA GLY A 110 16.47 -8.23 7.88
C GLY A 110 15.95 -9.59 8.30
N ALA A 111 16.46 -10.66 7.69
CA ALA A 111 15.98 -12.01 7.94
C ALA A 111 16.36 -12.57 9.34
N ALA A 112 17.14 -11.84 10.15
CA ALA A 112 17.48 -12.21 11.52
C ALA A 112 17.97 -11.00 12.35
N GLY A 113 18.02 -11.18 13.68
CA GLY A 113 18.61 -10.22 14.61
C GLY A 113 17.71 -9.03 14.94
N LYS A 114 18.29 -7.90 15.36
CA LYS A 114 17.54 -6.68 15.75
C LYS A 114 16.77 -6.00 14.60
N LEU A 115 16.96 -6.46 13.37
CA LEU A 115 16.25 -6.02 12.17
C LEU A 115 15.17 -7.02 11.72
N GLY A 116 15.01 -8.13 12.45
CA GLY A 116 13.93 -9.11 12.24
C GLY A 116 12.60 -8.53 12.69
N LEU A 117 12.01 -7.69 11.86
CA LEU A 117 10.71 -7.08 12.08
C LEU A 117 9.55 -8.06 11.81
N GLY A 118 9.84 -9.23 11.22
CA GLY A 118 8.82 -10.13 10.67
C GLY A 118 8.10 -9.50 9.47
N LEU A 119 6.97 -10.07 9.05
CA LEU A 119 6.05 -9.42 8.13
C LEU A 119 5.81 -7.96 8.55
N HIS A 120 6.14 -7.01 7.68
CA HIS A 120 5.90 -5.59 7.96
C HIS A 120 5.78 -4.77 6.67
N HIS A 121 5.14 -3.60 6.74
CA HIS A 121 5.20 -2.60 5.68
C HIS A 121 6.20 -1.48 5.99
N CYS A 122 6.92 -1.05 4.96
CA CYS A 122 7.75 0.13 5.03
C CYS A 122 8.07 0.74 3.65
N ASP A 123 7.97 2.06 3.52
CA ASP A 123 8.36 2.83 2.32
C ASP A 123 7.78 2.25 1.02
N HIS A 124 6.45 2.12 1.00
CA HIS A 124 5.67 1.56 -0.11
C HIS A 124 5.82 0.06 -0.37
N ARG A 125 6.54 -0.67 0.49
CA ARG A 125 6.82 -2.10 0.32
C ARG A 125 6.29 -2.90 1.48
N THR A 126 5.61 -4.00 1.19
CA THR A 126 5.29 -5.00 2.20
C THR A 126 6.31 -6.14 2.11
N PHE A 127 7.08 -6.35 3.17
CA PHE A 127 8.10 -7.38 3.28
C PHE A 127 7.52 -8.62 3.93
N VAL A 128 7.61 -9.75 3.24
CA VAL A 128 7.21 -11.07 3.73
C VAL A 128 8.45 -11.93 3.94
N TYR A 129 8.52 -12.64 5.05
CA TYR A 129 9.65 -13.50 5.43
C TYR A 129 9.16 -14.96 5.49
N PRO A 130 9.19 -15.71 4.38
CA PRO A 130 8.60 -17.05 4.33
C PRO A 130 9.08 -18.01 5.43
N SER A 131 10.32 -17.88 5.90
CA SER A 131 10.89 -18.70 6.97
C SER A 131 10.38 -18.34 8.38
N GLN A 132 9.92 -17.10 8.60
CA GLN A 132 9.42 -16.62 9.89
C GLN A 132 7.90 -16.57 9.92
N ASP A 133 7.29 -16.22 8.79
CA ASP A 133 5.86 -15.94 8.65
C ASP A 133 5.06 -17.18 8.24
N PHE A 134 5.63 -18.38 8.29
CA PHE A 134 5.01 -19.60 7.76
C PHE A 134 3.57 -19.84 8.27
N MET A 135 3.26 -19.44 9.52
CA MET A 135 1.91 -19.49 10.09
C MET A 135 0.96 -18.45 9.47
N LEU A 136 1.47 -17.26 9.13
CA LEU A 136 0.71 -16.21 8.42
C LEU A 136 0.46 -16.60 6.97
N LEU A 137 1.33 -17.44 6.41
CA LEU A 137 1.28 -17.92 5.03
C LEU A 137 0.56 -19.27 4.89
N SER A 138 -0.21 -19.70 5.89
CA SER A 138 -0.84 -21.04 5.92
C SER A 138 -1.93 -21.21 4.87
N ASP A 139 -2.66 -20.15 4.58
CA ASP A 139 -3.79 -20.12 3.67
C ASP A 139 -4.09 -18.68 3.22
N ASP A 140 -5.02 -18.54 2.27
CA ASP A 140 -5.34 -17.25 1.68
C ASP A 140 -5.99 -16.30 2.69
N VAL A 141 -6.82 -16.80 3.60
CA VAL A 141 -7.53 -15.93 4.56
C VAL A 141 -6.54 -15.33 5.55
N THR A 142 -5.63 -16.15 6.09
CA THR A 142 -4.60 -15.67 7.01
C THR A 142 -3.64 -14.72 6.31
N THR A 143 -3.19 -15.06 5.10
CA THR A 143 -2.24 -14.23 4.36
C THR A 143 -2.86 -12.90 3.91
N VAL A 144 -4.11 -12.91 3.41
CA VAL A 144 -4.85 -11.69 3.04
C VAL A 144 -5.08 -10.81 4.24
N THR A 145 -5.46 -11.38 5.39
CA THR A 145 -5.67 -10.62 6.62
C THR A 145 -4.37 -9.93 7.06
N ALA A 146 -3.26 -10.66 7.02
CA ALA A 146 -1.95 -10.13 7.40
C ALA A 146 -1.48 -9.02 6.43
N LEU A 147 -1.55 -9.23 5.11
CA LEU A 147 -1.15 -8.18 4.15
C LEU A 147 -2.08 -6.97 4.19
N ALA A 148 -3.38 -7.16 4.45
CA ALA A 148 -4.29 -6.05 4.66
C ALA A 148 -3.90 -5.26 5.93
N HIS A 149 -3.59 -5.94 7.03
CA HIS A 149 -3.05 -5.30 8.24
C HIS A 149 -1.79 -4.49 7.89
N GLU A 150 -0.81 -5.08 7.19
CA GLU A 150 0.41 -4.37 6.82
C GLU A 150 0.17 -3.15 5.93
N SER A 151 -0.79 -3.23 5.01
CA SER A 151 -1.14 -2.09 4.17
C SER A 151 -1.59 -0.87 4.99
N ALA A 152 -2.16 -1.08 6.19
CA ALA A 152 -2.53 0.00 7.10
C ALA A 152 -1.31 0.79 7.58
N HIS A 153 -0.18 0.13 7.81
CA HIS A 153 1.07 0.83 8.16
C HIS A 153 1.56 1.73 7.04
N GLY A 154 1.36 1.36 5.76
CA GLY A 154 1.57 2.29 4.65
C GLY A 154 0.64 3.51 4.70
N VAL A 155 -0.62 3.34 5.12
CA VAL A 155 -1.55 4.48 5.32
C VAL A 155 -1.09 5.35 6.48
N HIS A 156 -0.58 4.76 7.57
CA HIS A 156 0.04 5.48 8.67
C HIS A 156 1.25 6.30 8.20
N GLU A 157 2.13 5.72 7.39
CA GLU A 157 3.28 6.42 6.80
C GLU A 157 2.84 7.61 5.96
N ARG A 158 1.83 7.45 5.09
CA ARG A 158 1.28 8.56 4.30
C ARG A 158 0.74 9.69 5.18
N ALA A 159 0.23 9.37 6.36
CA ALA A 159 -0.24 10.35 7.34
C ALA A 159 0.88 10.96 8.19
N GLY A 160 2.16 10.64 7.91
CA GLY A 160 3.32 11.17 8.62
C GLY A 160 3.64 10.45 9.94
N LEU A 161 3.05 9.28 10.18
CA LEU A 161 3.40 8.41 11.29
C LEU A 161 4.54 7.48 10.84
N ASP A 162 5.37 7.00 11.77
CA ASP A 162 6.51 6.15 11.43
C ASP A 162 6.48 4.85 12.26
N PRO A 163 5.70 3.84 11.83
CA PRO A 163 5.55 2.59 12.57
C PRO A 163 6.89 1.87 12.76
N VAL A 164 7.74 1.82 11.73
CA VAL A 164 9.05 1.14 11.82
C VAL A 164 9.96 1.81 12.83
N ALA A 165 10.07 3.15 12.82
CA ALA A 165 10.88 3.85 13.81
C ALA A 165 10.36 3.63 15.24
N ILE A 166 9.03 3.60 15.43
CA ILE A 166 8.41 3.31 16.74
C ILE A 166 8.77 1.89 17.18
N THR A 167 8.63 0.89 16.31
CA THR A 167 8.99 -0.50 16.59
C THR A 167 10.46 -0.65 16.96
N LEU A 168 11.37 -0.03 16.21
CA LEU A 168 12.81 -0.04 16.50
C LEU A 168 13.19 0.64 17.82
N SER A 169 12.36 1.57 18.29
CA SER A 169 12.51 2.22 19.60
C SER A 169 11.89 1.44 20.76
N PHE A 170 11.23 0.30 20.47
CA PHE A 170 10.51 -0.53 21.43
C PHE A 170 9.41 0.20 22.21
N ASP A 171 8.83 1.26 21.63
CA ASP A 171 7.79 2.06 22.28
C ASP A 171 6.40 1.43 22.07
N GLY A 172 6.10 0.44 22.92
CA GLY A 172 4.83 -0.29 22.87
C GLY A 172 3.59 0.59 23.10
N HIS A 173 3.72 1.72 23.81
CA HIS A 173 2.60 2.64 24.04
C HIS A 173 2.20 3.39 22.77
N ARG A 174 3.18 3.81 21.97
CA ARG A 174 2.93 4.44 20.67
C ARG A 174 2.59 3.43 19.57
N LEU A 175 3.08 2.19 19.71
CA LEU A 175 2.81 1.13 18.74
C LEU A 175 1.38 0.58 18.87
N LEU A 176 0.87 0.41 20.10
CA LEU A 176 -0.44 -0.21 20.32
C LEU A 176 -1.61 0.41 19.53
N PRO A 177 -1.79 1.74 19.47
CA PRO A 177 -2.85 2.33 18.65
C PRO A 177 -2.69 2.05 17.16
N LEU A 178 -1.45 2.01 16.64
CA LEU A 178 -1.14 1.70 15.23
C LEU A 178 -1.48 0.24 14.92
N GLU A 179 -1.11 -0.68 15.79
CA GLU A 179 -1.38 -2.12 15.62
C GLU A 179 -2.88 -2.43 15.66
N LEU A 180 -3.59 -1.85 16.63
CA LEU A 180 -5.04 -2.05 16.73
C LEU A 180 -5.79 -1.38 15.56
N SER A 181 -5.36 -0.21 15.11
CA SER A 181 -5.98 0.41 13.93
C SER A 181 -5.66 -0.35 12.64
N ALA A 182 -4.50 -1.00 12.54
CA ALA A 182 -4.16 -1.92 11.45
C ALA A 182 -5.02 -3.19 11.45
N ASP A 183 -5.26 -3.80 12.62
CA ASP A 183 -6.23 -4.90 12.76
C ASP A 183 -7.64 -4.48 12.34
N CYS A 184 -8.06 -3.28 12.73
CA CYS A 184 -9.33 -2.69 12.31
C CYS A 184 -9.40 -2.53 10.79
N TRP A 185 -8.35 -1.97 10.18
CA TRP A 185 -8.26 -1.82 8.73
C TRP A 185 -8.36 -3.17 7.99
N ALA A 186 -7.70 -4.21 8.51
CA ALA A 186 -7.81 -5.56 7.99
C ALA A 186 -9.25 -6.10 8.07
N GLY A 187 -9.98 -5.79 9.15
CA GLY A 187 -11.40 -6.12 9.29
C GLY A 187 -12.27 -5.45 8.24
N MET A 188 -12.03 -4.16 7.97
CA MET A 188 -12.73 -3.41 6.93
C MET A 188 -12.44 -3.99 5.53
N ALA A 189 -11.17 -4.31 5.23
CA ALA A 189 -10.78 -4.93 3.97
C ALA A 189 -11.45 -6.31 3.80
N LEU A 190 -11.43 -7.15 4.84
CA LEU A 190 -12.04 -8.48 4.78
C LEU A 190 -13.55 -8.40 4.54
N ARG A 191 -14.24 -7.45 5.18
CA ARG A 191 -15.67 -7.21 4.94
C ARG A 191 -15.94 -6.97 3.46
N TRP A 192 -15.16 -6.07 2.84
CA TRP A 192 -15.29 -5.77 1.42
C TRP A 192 -14.99 -7.00 0.54
N PHE A 193 -13.94 -7.77 0.85
CA PHE A 193 -13.62 -9.00 0.11
C PHE A 193 -14.76 -10.02 0.15
N VAL A 194 -15.43 -10.15 1.29
CA VAL A 194 -16.60 -11.03 1.45
C VAL A 194 -17.81 -10.50 0.70
N ASP A 195 -18.12 -9.21 0.81
CA ASP A 195 -19.28 -8.59 0.14
C ASP A 195 -19.17 -8.67 -1.39
N GLU A 196 -17.96 -8.58 -1.94
CA GLU A 196 -17.68 -8.72 -3.39
C GLU A 196 -17.53 -10.18 -3.85
N GLY A 197 -17.71 -11.15 -2.96
CA GLY A 197 -17.56 -12.59 -3.27
C GLY A 197 -16.14 -13.01 -3.63
N MET A 198 -15.12 -12.23 -3.25
CA MET A 198 -13.71 -12.59 -3.43
C MET A 198 -13.22 -13.58 -2.36
N LEU A 199 -13.83 -13.54 -1.18
CA LEU A 199 -13.62 -14.51 -0.10
C LEU A 199 -14.97 -15.04 0.40
N ALA A 200 -14.97 -16.26 0.93
CA ALA A 200 -16.17 -16.84 1.54
C ALA A 200 -16.53 -16.14 2.87
N ALA A 201 -17.82 -16.13 3.24
CA ALA A 201 -18.27 -15.55 4.51
C ALA A 201 -17.61 -16.19 5.75
N THR A 202 -17.16 -17.44 5.64
CA THR A 202 -16.40 -18.15 6.69
C THR A 202 -15.01 -17.56 6.94
N ALA A 203 -14.47 -16.75 6.02
CA ALA A 203 -13.15 -16.12 6.16
C ALA A 203 -13.04 -15.27 7.42
N ARG A 204 -14.15 -14.67 7.90
CA ARG A 204 -14.15 -13.88 9.13
C ARG A 204 -13.65 -14.68 10.34
N ALA A 205 -14.10 -15.92 10.50
CA ALA A 205 -13.70 -16.75 11.63
C ALA A 205 -12.20 -17.11 11.58
N GLY A 206 -11.67 -17.35 10.37
CA GLY A 206 -10.24 -17.60 10.14
C GLY A 206 -9.38 -16.39 10.49
N ALA A 207 -9.75 -15.21 9.99
CA ALA A 207 -9.07 -13.95 10.28
C ALA A 207 -9.04 -13.63 11.79
N GLN A 208 -10.18 -13.80 12.48
CA GLN A 208 -10.23 -13.64 13.95
C GLN A 208 -9.35 -14.67 14.67
N GLY A 209 -9.28 -15.91 14.16
CA GLY A 209 -8.40 -16.96 14.67
C GLY A 209 -6.93 -16.55 14.61
N LEU A 210 -6.49 -16.03 13.46
CA LEU A 210 -5.14 -15.51 13.27
C LEU A 210 -4.82 -14.40 14.28
N LEU A 211 -5.67 -13.38 14.40
CA LEU A 211 -5.40 -12.23 15.27
C LEU A 211 -5.31 -12.60 16.74
N ARG A 212 -6.11 -13.57 17.18
CA ARG A 212 -5.98 -14.12 18.54
C ARG A 212 -4.66 -14.87 18.74
N ALA A 213 -4.19 -15.60 17.73
CA ALA A 213 -2.95 -16.37 17.80
C ALA A 213 -1.70 -15.47 17.77
N ALA A 214 -1.75 -14.35 17.05
CA ALA A 214 -0.66 -13.38 16.94
C ALA A 214 -0.65 -12.33 18.09
N ALA A 215 -1.27 -12.62 19.23
CA ALA A 215 -1.40 -11.67 20.33
C ALA A 215 -0.18 -11.63 21.26
N GLY A 216 -0.02 -10.52 22.00
CA GLY A 216 0.91 -10.41 23.12
C GLY A 216 2.38 -10.14 22.77
N GLY A 217 2.68 -9.88 21.49
CA GLY A 217 3.98 -9.32 21.08
C GLY A 217 4.13 -7.85 21.49
N LEU A 218 5.34 -7.30 21.32
CA LEU A 218 5.62 -5.90 21.65
C LEU A 218 4.72 -4.96 20.85
N GLY A 219 3.92 -4.15 21.53
CA GLY A 219 2.94 -3.24 20.90
C GLY A 219 1.71 -3.92 20.32
N HIS A 220 1.73 -5.23 20.08
CA HIS A 220 0.53 -5.98 19.72
C HIS A 220 -0.36 -6.17 20.95
N GLY A 221 -1.61 -5.71 20.86
CA GLY A 221 -2.58 -5.84 21.95
C GLY A 221 -2.84 -7.30 22.36
N SER A 222 -3.63 -7.47 23.43
CA SER A 222 -4.14 -8.79 23.81
C SER A 222 -5.01 -9.40 22.70
N ALA A 223 -5.19 -10.72 22.74
CA ALA A 223 -6.03 -11.43 21.77
C ALA A 223 -7.43 -10.84 21.66
N GLN A 224 -8.00 -10.42 22.81
CA GLN A 224 -9.31 -9.77 22.86
C GLN A 224 -9.26 -8.37 22.23
N GLN A 225 -8.21 -7.57 22.49
CA GLN A 225 -8.08 -6.24 21.91
C GLN A 225 -7.94 -6.32 20.38
N ARG A 226 -7.08 -7.19 19.87
CA ARG A 226 -6.88 -7.41 18.44
C ARG A 226 -8.15 -7.84 17.74
N GLN A 227 -8.84 -8.85 18.28
CA GLN A 227 -10.13 -9.28 17.75
C GLN A 227 -11.18 -8.17 17.78
N SER A 228 -11.28 -7.44 18.90
CA SER A 228 -12.26 -6.36 19.04
C SER A 228 -12.00 -5.22 18.04
N ALA A 229 -10.73 -4.89 17.80
CA ALA A 229 -10.34 -3.90 16.81
C ALA A 229 -10.72 -4.33 15.38
N PHE A 230 -10.41 -5.57 15.02
CA PHE A 230 -10.82 -6.15 13.75
C PHE A 230 -12.34 -6.15 13.57
N ASP A 231 -13.10 -6.58 14.58
CA ASP A 231 -14.56 -6.58 14.54
C ASP A 231 -15.11 -5.16 14.39
N ALA A 232 -14.49 -4.17 15.03
CA ALA A 232 -14.87 -2.77 14.87
C ALA A 232 -14.71 -2.30 13.42
N GLY A 233 -13.62 -2.64 12.74
CA GLY A 233 -13.43 -2.32 11.32
C GLY A 233 -14.37 -3.07 10.41
N TYR A 234 -14.58 -4.37 10.65
CA TYR A 234 -15.51 -5.20 9.87
C TYR A 234 -16.96 -4.70 9.95
N LEU A 235 -17.37 -4.16 11.09
CA LEU A 235 -18.76 -3.74 11.35
C LEU A 235 -19.00 -2.24 11.15
N GLN A 236 -18.01 -1.39 11.43
CA GLN A 236 -18.17 0.07 11.52
C GLN A 236 -17.24 0.85 10.57
N GLY A 237 -16.33 0.15 9.87
CA GLY A 237 -15.44 0.76 8.89
C GLY A 237 -14.45 1.77 9.46
N ALA A 238 -14.02 2.69 8.61
CA ALA A 238 -12.89 3.58 8.88
C ALA A 238 -13.08 4.51 10.08
N THR A 239 -14.33 4.90 10.38
CA THR A 239 -14.64 5.73 11.56
C THR A 239 -14.19 5.05 12.85
N ALA A 240 -14.36 3.73 12.96
CA ALA A 240 -13.86 2.99 14.12
C ALA A 240 -12.34 2.91 14.14
N CYS A 241 -11.70 2.69 12.98
CA CYS A 241 -10.25 2.59 12.89
C CYS A 241 -9.55 3.91 13.23
N ASN A 242 -10.10 5.04 12.77
CA ASN A 242 -9.62 6.38 13.12
C ASN A 242 -9.78 6.69 14.61
N ARG A 243 -10.86 6.20 15.25
CA ARG A 243 -11.06 6.35 16.69
C ARG A 243 -10.06 5.53 17.50
N LEU A 244 -9.72 4.32 17.04
CA LEU A 244 -8.67 3.50 17.67
C LEU A 244 -7.29 4.15 17.55
N LEU A 245 -6.99 4.72 16.37
CA LEU A 245 -5.74 5.41 16.12
C LEU A 245 -5.65 6.76 16.85
N GLY A 246 -6.78 7.43 17.06
CA GLY A 246 -6.87 8.76 17.67
C GLY A 246 -6.66 9.92 16.69
N THR A 247 -6.57 9.66 15.38
CA THR A 247 -6.42 10.67 14.33
C THR A 247 -7.15 10.23 13.04
N PRO A 248 -7.71 11.17 12.24
CA PRO A 248 -8.40 10.85 10.99
C PRO A 248 -7.40 10.51 9.87
N THR A 249 -6.96 9.25 9.81
CA THR A 249 -5.96 8.75 8.85
C THR A 249 -6.59 7.91 7.74
N PHE A 250 -7.51 7.01 8.09
CA PHE A 250 -8.15 6.10 7.15
C PHE A 250 -9.32 6.80 6.44
N PRO A 251 -9.40 6.74 5.10
CA PRO A 251 -10.53 7.28 4.38
C PRO A 251 -11.80 6.47 4.67
N ALA A 252 -12.96 7.13 4.65
CA ALA A 252 -14.27 6.50 4.86
C ALA A 252 -14.59 5.38 3.84
N GLY A 253 -13.86 5.34 2.73
CA GLY A 253 -14.13 4.49 1.57
C GLY A 253 -15.25 5.10 0.70
N PRO A 254 -15.27 4.80 -0.60
CA PRO A 254 -16.47 5.01 -1.43
C PRO A 254 -17.67 4.20 -0.97
#